data_AF-A0A3M9ZIB1-F1
#
_entry.id   AF-A0A3M9ZIB1-F1
#
_cell.length_a   1.000
_cell.length_b   1.000
_cell.length_c   1.000
_cell.angle_alpha   90.00
_cell.angle_beta   90.00
_cell.angle_gamma   90.00
#
_symmetry.space_group_name_H-M   'P 1'
#
loop_
_entity.id
_entity.type
_entity.pdbx_description
1 polymer ?
#
loop_
_entity_poly.entity_id
_entity_poly.type
_entity_poly.pdbx_seq_one_letter_code
_entity_poly.pdbx_strand_id
1 'polypeptide(L)'
;MQALRDAFREYMVYRCKSKNRRVKCVFCPSPGANFLILDCDKIMAARRLRGVINDCIVIEWNGVLHVAVVEIKGGSYSPGRTRSQLVAGVALVMDILDELKIRAKICIHLVVVAPRHPYSQRDLLCSVMPRVRGKKMKIHTVRCGARFSQVIARA
;
A
#
# COMPACT_ATOMS: atom_id res chain seq x y z
N MET A 1 -2.60 3.14 18.09
CA MET A 1 -2.61 1.84 17.37
C MET A 1 -3.75 0.93 17.78
N GLN A 2 -4.08 0.77 19.07
CA GLN A 2 -5.19 -0.11 19.49
C GLN A 2 -6.53 0.25 18.82
N ALA A 3 -6.93 1.53 18.87
CA ALA A 3 -8.14 2.01 18.19
C ALA A 3 -8.17 1.69 16.67
N LEU A 4 -7.01 1.71 15.99
CA LEU A 4 -6.94 1.32 14.58
C LEU A 4 -7.11 -0.20 14.38
N ARG A 5 -6.56 -1.01 15.29
CA ARG A 5 -6.76 -2.46 15.26
C ARG A 5 -8.23 -2.80 15.46
N ASP A 6 -8.88 -2.15 16.42
CA ASP A 6 -10.30 -2.38 16.71
C ASP A 6 -11.17 -1.94 15.52
N ALA A 7 -10.89 -0.76 14.94
CA ALA A 7 -11.62 -0.24 13.79
C ALA A 7 -11.47 -1.08 12.50
N PHE A 8 -10.34 -1.78 12.32
CA PHE A 8 -10.07 -2.55 11.09
C PHE A 8 -10.02 -4.07 11.30
N ARG A 9 -10.43 -4.56 12.48
CA ARG A 9 -10.25 -5.96 12.88
C ARG A 9 -10.67 -6.97 11.81
N GLU A 10 -11.80 -6.71 11.15
CA GLU A 10 -12.39 -7.60 10.15
C GLU A 10 -11.59 -7.67 8.83
N TYR A 11 -10.86 -6.59 8.51
CA TYR A 11 -10.06 -6.47 7.28
C TYR A 11 -8.61 -6.93 7.47
N MET A 12 -8.21 -7.19 8.72
CA MET A 12 -6.83 -7.55 9.04
C MET A 12 -6.45 -8.91 8.44
N VAL A 13 -5.20 -8.98 7.99
CA VAL A 13 -4.53 -10.20 7.54
C VAL A 13 -3.12 -10.27 8.11
N TYR A 14 -2.56 -11.48 8.19
CA TYR A 14 -1.21 -11.67 8.72
C TYR A 14 -0.09 -11.32 7.74
N ARG A 15 -0.38 -11.34 6.44
CA ARG A 15 0.63 -11.12 5.38
C ARG A 15 -0.01 -10.41 4.20
N CYS A 16 0.71 -9.44 3.65
CA CYS A 16 0.39 -8.85 2.36
C CYS A 16 0.87 -9.80 1.25
N LYS A 17 -0.08 -10.37 0.50
CA LYS A 17 0.15 -11.32 -0.61
C LYS A 17 -0.51 -10.80 -1.87
N SER A 18 0.01 -11.19 -3.03
CA SER A 18 -0.65 -10.86 -4.30
C SER A 18 -2.03 -11.51 -4.38
N LYS A 19 -3.01 -10.78 -4.93
CA LYS A 19 -4.30 -11.36 -5.32
C LYS A 19 -4.16 -12.45 -6.38
N ASN A 20 -3.11 -12.40 -7.19
CA ASN A 20 -2.80 -13.48 -8.13
C ASN A 20 -2.09 -14.63 -7.41
N ARG A 21 -2.81 -15.73 -7.16
CA ARG A 21 -2.28 -16.93 -6.46
C ARG A 21 -1.04 -17.56 -7.10
N ARG A 22 -0.79 -17.31 -8.41
CA ARG A 22 0.43 -17.78 -9.09
C ARG A 22 1.66 -16.98 -8.68
N VAL A 23 1.48 -15.76 -8.18
CA VAL A 23 2.55 -14.87 -7.73
C VAL A 23 2.83 -15.11 -6.25
N LYS A 24 3.88 -15.88 -5.95
CA LYS A 24 4.34 -16.17 -4.57
C LYS A 24 5.05 -15.00 -3.88
N CYS A 25 4.69 -13.76 -4.24
CA CYS A 25 5.34 -12.55 -3.76
C CYS A 25 4.63 -12.00 -2.51
N VAL A 26 5.41 -11.43 -1.61
CA VAL A 26 4.92 -10.85 -0.35
C VAL A 26 5.59 -9.52 -0.07
N PHE A 27 4.90 -8.70 0.71
CA PHE A 27 5.46 -7.50 1.34
C PHE A 27 5.37 -7.63 2.86
N CYS A 28 6.43 -7.25 3.55
CA CYS A 28 6.57 -7.49 4.97
C CYS A 28 6.55 -6.18 5.76
N PRO A 29 5.93 -6.17 6.95
CA PRO A 29 6.08 -5.06 7.87
C PRO A 29 7.52 -4.98 8.40
N SER A 30 7.87 -3.86 9.01
CA SER A 30 9.13 -3.65 9.72
C SER A 30 9.22 -4.57 10.94
N PRO A 31 10.38 -5.19 11.20
CA PRO A 31 10.59 -6.02 12.38
C PRO A 31 10.38 -5.21 13.66
N GLY A 32 9.65 -5.77 14.63
CA GLY A 32 9.41 -5.12 15.93
C GLY A 32 8.47 -3.91 15.91
N ALA A 33 7.95 -3.51 14.75
CA ALA A 33 7.02 -2.38 14.66
C ALA A 33 5.62 -2.75 15.16
N ASN A 34 4.91 -1.76 15.71
CA ASN A 34 3.47 -1.90 15.92
C ASN A 34 2.76 -1.68 14.59
N PHE A 35 2.38 -2.78 13.92
CA PHE A 35 1.83 -2.76 12.57
C PHE A 35 0.46 -3.45 12.45
N LEU A 36 -0.27 -3.11 11.40
CA LEU A 36 -1.42 -3.86 10.91
C LEU A 36 -1.38 -3.91 9.38
N ILE A 37 -1.89 -5.02 8.81
CA ILE A 37 -1.99 -5.22 7.37
C ILE A 37 -3.46 -5.44 7.04
N LEU A 38 -3.98 -4.66 6.10
CA LEU A 38 -5.36 -4.69 5.67
C LEU A 38 -5.47 -5.26 4.27
N ASP A 39 -6.39 -6.19 4.09
CA ASP A 39 -6.76 -6.72 2.78
C ASP A 39 -7.77 -5.77 2.12
N CYS A 40 -7.39 -5.21 0.97
CA CYS A 40 -8.23 -4.23 0.30
C CYS A 40 -9.51 -4.84 -0.29
N ASP A 41 -9.55 -6.13 -0.65
CA ASP A 41 -10.78 -6.74 -1.15
C ASP A 41 -11.80 -6.90 -0.01
N LYS A 42 -11.33 -7.20 1.20
CA LYS A 42 -12.20 -7.20 2.38
C LYS A 42 -12.79 -5.82 2.67
N ILE A 43 -11.97 -4.76 2.58
CA ILE A 43 -12.46 -3.37 2.77
C ILE A 43 -13.50 -3.03 1.69
N MET A 44 -13.19 -3.31 0.42
CA MET A 44 -14.09 -3.01 -0.70
C MET A 44 -15.42 -3.76 -0.56
N ALA A 45 -15.39 -5.03 -0.18
CA ALA A 45 -16.58 -5.85 0.03
C ALA A 45 -17.46 -5.29 1.15
N ALA A 46 -16.87 -4.98 2.31
CA ALA A 46 -17.60 -4.43 3.45
C ALA A 46 -18.20 -3.05 3.16
N ARG A 47 -17.49 -2.22 2.40
CA ARG A 47 -17.94 -0.88 2.01
C ARG A 47 -18.79 -0.86 0.73
N ARG A 48 -19.06 -2.03 0.12
CA ARG A 48 -19.78 -2.18 -1.16
C ARG A 48 -19.20 -1.32 -2.29
N LEU A 49 -17.89 -1.08 -2.25
CA LEU A 49 -17.18 -0.31 -3.27
C LEU A 49 -16.89 -1.19 -4.49
N ARG A 50 -16.87 -0.58 -5.68
CA ARG A 50 -16.54 -1.25 -6.93
C ARG A 50 -15.23 -0.72 -7.50
N GLY A 51 -14.49 -1.56 -8.21
CA GLY A 51 -13.26 -1.18 -8.91
C GLY A 51 -12.05 -2.03 -8.53
N VAL A 52 -10.96 -1.85 -9.27
CA VAL A 52 -9.69 -2.54 -8.99
C VAL A 52 -8.82 -1.65 -8.12
N ILE A 53 -8.62 -2.07 -6.88
CA ILE A 53 -7.75 -1.40 -5.92
C ILE A 53 -6.45 -2.19 -5.73
N ASN A 54 -5.55 -1.62 -4.94
CA ASN A 54 -4.27 -2.24 -4.59
C ASN A 54 -4.46 -3.55 -3.81
N ASP A 55 -3.39 -4.34 -3.67
CA ASP A 55 -3.43 -5.62 -2.96
C ASP A 55 -3.68 -5.48 -1.46
N CYS A 56 -2.91 -4.62 -0.79
CA CYS A 56 -3.03 -4.43 0.66
C CYS A 56 -2.62 -3.03 1.11
N ILE A 57 -3.03 -2.66 2.32
CA ILE A 57 -2.55 -1.46 3.03
C ILE A 57 -1.78 -1.91 4.27
N VAL A 58 -0.56 -1.38 4.48
CA VAL A 58 0.23 -1.64 5.68
C VAL A 58 0.33 -0.35 6.49
N ILE A 59 -0.03 -0.39 7.78
CA ILE A 59 0.05 0.77 8.67
C ILE A 59 1.04 0.45 9.78
N GLU A 60 2.00 1.35 9.99
CA GLU A 60 3.04 1.25 11.02
C GLU A 60 3.12 2.54 11.84
N TRP A 61 3.28 2.40 13.15
CA TRP A 61 3.57 3.53 14.03
C TRP A 61 5.04 3.53 14.45
N ASN A 62 5.74 4.61 14.15
CA ASN A 62 7.13 4.84 14.58
C ASN A 62 7.34 6.32 14.93
N GLY A 63 6.56 6.86 15.88
CA GLY A 63 6.48 8.29 16.19
C GLY A 63 5.67 9.12 15.19
N VAL A 64 5.56 8.63 13.95
CA VAL A 64 4.67 9.10 12.87
C VAL A 64 3.87 7.90 12.36
N LEU A 65 2.65 8.12 11.84
CA LEU A 65 1.86 7.05 11.24
C LEU A 65 2.26 6.87 9.77
N HIS A 66 3.01 5.80 9.48
CA HIS A 66 3.39 5.43 8.13
C HIS A 66 2.33 4.50 7.53
N VAL A 67 1.84 4.83 6.34
CA VAL A 67 0.85 4.02 5.63
C VAL A 67 1.39 3.67 4.25
N ALA A 68 1.63 2.39 3.98
CA ALA A 68 1.97 1.90 2.65
C ALA A 68 0.72 1.40 1.93
N VAL A 69 0.47 1.95 0.74
CA VAL A 69 -0.47 1.42 -0.24
C VAL A 69 0.32 0.50 -1.17
N VAL A 70 0.09 -0.80 -1.08
CA VAL A 70 0.97 -1.82 -1.68
C VAL A 70 0.25 -2.55 -2.80
N GLU A 71 0.90 -2.59 -3.97
CA GLU A 71 0.48 -3.39 -5.11
C GLU A 71 1.55 -4.42 -5.48
N ILE A 72 1.18 -5.70 -5.55
CA ILE A 72 2.07 -6.84 -5.79
C ILE A 72 1.86 -7.43 -7.19
N LYS A 73 2.93 -7.49 -7.97
CA LYS A 73 2.93 -7.92 -9.38
C LYS A 73 3.81 -9.15 -9.62
N GLY A 74 3.48 -9.92 -10.66
CA GLY A 74 4.14 -11.20 -10.99
C GLY A 74 5.43 -11.13 -11.81
N GLY A 75 5.83 -9.95 -12.30
CA GLY A 75 7.08 -9.75 -13.06
C GLY A 75 6.91 -8.92 -14.34
N SER A 76 5.71 -8.92 -14.92
CA SER A 76 5.29 -7.93 -15.92
C SER A 76 3.97 -7.30 -15.48
N TYR A 77 3.86 -5.98 -15.62
CA TYR A 77 2.66 -5.23 -15.27
C TYR A 77 2.55 -3.96 -16.10
N SER A 78 1.32 -3.49 -16.30
CA SER A 78 1.07 -2.18 -16.93
C SER A 78 1.37 -1.06 -15.91
N PRO A 79 2.29 -0.12 -16.21
CA PRO A 79 2.55 1.04 -15.36
C PRO A 79 1.31 1.90 -15.13
N GLY A 80 0.53 2.13 -16.19
CA GLY A 80 -0.70 2.92 -16.14
C GLY A 80 -1.74 2.32 -15.18
N ARG A 81 -2.04 1.01 -15.36
CA ARG A 81 -2.97 0.30 -14.46
C ARG A 81 -2.49 0.29 -13.02
N THR A 82 -1.19 0.02 -12.81
CA THR A 82 -0.58 -0.01 -11.47
C THR A 82 -0.70 1.35 -10.78
N ARG A 83 -0.45 2.44 -11.51
CA ARG A 83 -0.62 3.80 -11.01
C ARG A 83 -2.07 4.09 -10.61
N SER A 84 -3.05 3.72 -11.44
CA SER A 84 -4.46 3.90 -11.12
C SER A 84 -4.88 3.14 -9.86
N GLN A 85 -4.42 1.89 -9.69
CA GLN A 85 -4.69 1.10 -8.48
C GLN A 85 -4.11 1.77 -7.22
N LEU A 86 -2.87 2.26 -7.30
CA LEU A 86 -2.22 2.97 -6.21
C LEU A 86 -2.94 4.28 -5.85
N VAL A 87 -3.36 5.08 -6.84
CA VAL A 87 -4.12 6.31 -6.62
C VAL A 87 -5.46 6.03 -5.94
N ALA A 88 -6.20 5.02 -6.40
CA ALA A 88 -7.45 4.59 -5.78
C ALA A 88 -7.21 4.13 -4.32
N GLY A 89 -6.12 3.40 -4.09
CA GLY A 89 -5.69 2.98 -2.76
C GLY A 89 -5.41 4.14 -1.80
N VAL A 90 -4.73 5.18 -2.27
CA VAL A 90 -4.49 6.38 -1.47
C VAL A 90 -5.79 7.11 -1.15
N ALA A 91 -6.68 7.27 -2.14
CA ALA A 91 -7.97 7.90 -1.91
C ALA A 91 -8.75 7.18 -0.81
N LEU A 92 -8.86 5.84 -0.91
CA LEU A 92 -9.49 5.01 0.11
C LEU A 92 -8.84 5.19 1.49
N VAL A 93 -7.51 5.16 1.57
CA VAL A 93 -6.77 5.37 2.83
C VAL A 93 -7.10 6.73 3.42
N MET A 94 -7.10 7.79 2.61
CA MET A 94 -7.39 9.14 3.11
C MET A 94 -8.82 9.25 3.61
N ASP A 95 -9.80 8.71 2.88
CA ASP A 95 -11.21 8.70 3.29
C ASP A 95 -11.37 7.98 4.64
N ILE A 96 -10.74 6.81 4.78
CA ILE A 96 -10.72 6.02 6.01
C ILE A 96 -10.10 6.80 7.19
N LEU A 97 -8.95 7.46 6.96
CA LEU A 97 -8.24 8.20 8.02
C LEU A 97 -9.02 9.44 8.46
N ASP A 98 -9.70 10.11 7.51
CA ASP A 98 -10.57 11.25 7.76
C ASP A 98 -11.80 10.85 8.59
N GLU A 99 -12.46 9.74 8.24
CA GLU A 99 -13.59 9.16 9.00
C GLU A 99 -13.20 8.86 10.46
N LEU A 100 -12.01 8.29 10.66
CA LEU A 100 -11.47 7.97 11.99
C LEU A 100 -10.94 9.20 12.74
N LYS A 101 -10.99 10.40 12.14
CA LYS A 101 -10.54 11.67 12.73
C LYS A 101 -9.11 11.59 13.29
N ILE A 102 -8.21 10.88 12.61
CA ILE A 102 -6.84 10.69 13.07
C ILE A 102 -6.06 11.99 12.91
N ARG A 103 -5.67 12.60 14.04
CA ARG A 103 -4.91 13.87 14.07
C ARG A 103 -3.39 13.70 14.04
N ALA A 104 -2.90 12.46 13.97
CA ALA A 104 -1.47 12.19 13.94
C ALA A 104 -0.84 12.68 12.63
N LYS A 105 0.47 12.98 12.66
CA LYS A 105 1.25 13.16 11.43
C LYS A 105 1.22 11.84 10.65
N ILE A 106 0.78 11.89 9.39
CA ILE A 106 0.63 10.72 8.52
C ILE A 106 1.58 10.86 7.32
N CYS A 107 2.31 9.79 7.01
CA CYS A 107 3.15 9.66 5.84
C CYS A 107 2.65 8.50 4.98
N ILE A 108 2.12 8.80 3.79
CA ILE A 108 1.61 7.80 2.85
C ILE A 108 2.69 7.44 1.82
N HIS A 109 2.93 6.15 1.62
CA HIS A 109 3.93 5.58 0.73
C HIS A 109 3.23 4.74 -0.34
N LEU A 110 3.52 5.01 -1.61
CA LEU A 110 3.04 4.20 -2.73
C LEU A 110 4.07 3.13 -3.05
N VAL A 111 3.72 1.85 -2.94
CA VAL A 111 4.69 0.76 -3.07
C VAL A 111 4.25 -0.25 -4.12
N VAL A 112 5.12 -0.53 -5.09
CA VAL A 112 4.97 -1.62 -6.04
C VAL A 112 5.99 -2.70 -5.71
N VAL A 113 5.50 -3.92 -5.50
CA VAL A 113 6.31 -5.08 -5.14
C VAL A 113 6.29 -6.09 -6.27
N ALA A 114 7.45 -6.54 -6.73
CA ALA A 114 7.52 -7.57 -7.76
C ALA A 114 8.78 -8.43 -7.62
N PRO A 115 8.83 -9.65 -8.18
CA PRO A 115 10.06 -10.44 -8.21
C PRO A 115 11.18 -9.72 -8.97
N ARG A 116 10.79 -9.06 -10.06
CA ARG A 116 11.63 -8.23 -10.93
C ARG A 116 10.81 -7.03 -11.41
N HIS A 117 11.49 -5.91 -11.64
CA HIS A 117 10.92 -4.73 -12.27
C HIS A 117 11.65 -4.49 -13.59
N PRO A 118 11.02 -4.71 -14.76
CA PRO A 118 11.60 -4.33 -16.04
C PRO A 118 11.97 -2.84 -16.02
N TYR A 119 13.15 -2.50 -16.56
CA TYR A 119 13.68 -1.13 -16.50
C TYR A 119 12.69 -0.11 -17.03
N SER A 120 12.12 -0.36 -18.22
CA SER A 120 11.11 0.51 -18.85
C SER A 120 9.86 0.71 -17.97
N GLN A 121 9.38 -0.35 -17.31
CA GLN A 121 8.21 -0.26 -16.42
C GLN A 121 8.53 0.50 -15.13
N ARG A 122 9.72 0.29 -14.57
CA ARG A 122 10.21 1.01 -13.39
C ARG A 122 10.39 2.49 -13.68
N ASP A 123 11.03 2.82 -14.79
CA ASP A 123 11.29 4.18 -15.22
C ASP A 123 9.98 4.95 -15.41
N LEU A 124 9.01 4.40 -16.14
CA LEU A 124 7.69 5.00 -16.34
C LEU A 124 6.88 5.16 -15.04
N LEU A 125 7.01 4.24 -14.08
CA LEU A 125 6.35 4.36 -12.78
C LEU A 125 6.97 5.46 -11.92
N CYS A 126 8.30 5.55 -11.91
CA CYS A 126 9.03 6.45 -11.02
C CYS A 126 9.18 7.87 -11.60
N SER A 127 9.13 8.06 -12.92
CA SER A 127 9.27 9.36 -13.58
C SER A 127 8.03 10.23 -13.46
N VAL A 128 6.83 9.64 -13.42
CA VAL A 128 5.56 10.36 -13.33
C VAL A 128 4.95 10.17 -11.94
N MET A 129 5.03 11.23 -11.13
CA MET A 129 4.45 11.25 -9.79
C MET A 129 2.93 11.44 -9.85
N PRO A 130 2.12 10.47 -9.40
CA PRO A 130 0.69 10.69 -9.26
C PRO A 130 0.39 11.82 -8.28
N ARG A 131 -0.68 12.55 -8.56
CA ARG A 131 -1.22 13.59 -7.67
C ARG A 131 -2.50 13.08 -7.03
N VAL A 132 -2.57 13.10 -5.70
CA VAL A 132 -3.78 12.75 -4.93
C VAL A 132 -4.10 13.90 -4.00
N ARG A 133 -5.32 14.44 -4.10
CA ARG A 133 -5.78 15.63 -3.35
C ARG A 133 -4.74 16.78 -3.37
N GLY A 134 -4.24 17.10 -4.57
CA GLY A 134 -3.25 18.18 -4.79
C GLY A 134 -1.79 17.81 -4.50
N LYS A 135 -1.50 16.76 -3.73
CA LYS A 135 -0.14 16.36 -3.34
C LYS A 135 0.47 15.38 -4.32
N LYS A 136 1.70 15.65 -4.79
CA LYS A 136 2.49 14.69 -5.58
C LYS A 136 3.04 13.61 -4.67
N MET A 137 2.94 12.35 -5.09
CA MET A 137 3.42 11.20 -4.33
C MET A 137 4.42 10.39 -5.15
N LYS A 138 5.51 9.99 -4.50
CA LYS A 138 6.54 9.14 -5.11
C LYS A 138 6.11 7.67 -5.05
N ILE A 139 6.28 6.96 -6.16
CA ILE A 139 6.09 5.51 -6.22
C ILE A 139 7.42 4.82 -5.97
N HIS A 140 7.46 3.97 -4.96
CA HIS A 140 8.60 3.14 -4.59
C HIS A 140 8.44 1.75 -5.21
N THR A 141 9.48 1.31 -5.92
CA THR A 141 9.55 -0.06 -6.45
C THR A 141 10.49 -0.89 -5.57
N VAL A 142 10.04 -2.06 -5.11
CA VAL A 142 10.79 -2.94 -4.22
C VAL A 142 10.62 -4.41 -4.61
N ARG A 143 11.62 -5.24 -4.32
CA ARG A 143 11.55 -6.67 -4.61
C ARG A 143 10.62 -7.42 -3.65
N CYS A 144 10.16 -8.60 -4.05
CA CYS A 144 9.45 -9.52 -3.14
C CYS A 144 10.23 -9.75 -1.85
N GLY A 145 9.53 -9.79 -0.72
CA GLY A 145 10.12 -9.94 0.60
C GLY A 145 10.72 -8.65 1.17
N ALA A 146 10.63 -7.52 0.46
CA ALA A 146 11.00 -6.23 1.00
C ALA A 146 10.19 -5.90 2.25
N ARG A 147 10.85 -5.19 3.18
CA ARG A 147 10.27 -4.74 4.44
C ARG A 147 9.88 -3.28 4.35
N PHE A 148 8.85 -2.88 5.09
CA PHE A 148 8.38 -1.50 5.07
C PHE A 148 9.46 -0.50 5.54
N SER A 149 10.30 -0.88 6.51
CA SER A 149 11.46 -0.08 6.94
C SER A 149 12.41 0.30 5.81
N GLN A 150 12.55 -0.54 4.78
CA GLN A 150 13.38 -0.26 3.60
C GLN A 150 12.76 0.81 2.68
N VAL A 151 11.43 0.95 2.71
CA VAL A 151 10.72 2.01 1.98
C VAL A 151 10.79 3.31 2.76
N ILE A 152 10.53 3.27 4.08
CA ILE A 152 10.55 4.45 4.96
C ILE A 152 11.92 5.12 4.95
N ALA A 153 13.01 4.36 5.02
CA ALA A 153 14.37 4.92 4.99
C ALA A 153 14.74 5.59 3.64
N ARG A 154 13.92 5.43 2.60
CA ARG A 154 14.14 6.00 1.25
C ARG A 154 13.15 7.14 0.92
N ALA A 155 12.23 7.44 1.83
CA ALA A 155 11.18 8.45 1.68
C ALA A 155 11.63 9.77 2.32
#